data_AF-A0A0G1Q9Z4-F1
#
_entry.id   AF-A0A0G1Q9Z4-F1
#
_cell.length_a   1.000
_cell.length_b   1.000
_cell.length_c   1.000
_cell.angle_alpha   90.00
_cell.angle_beta   90.00
_cell.angle_gamma   90.00
#
_symmetry.space_group_name_H-M   'P 1'
#
loop_
_entity.id
_entity.type
_entity.pdbx_description
1 polymer ?
#
loop_
_entity_poly.entity_id
_entity_poly.type
_entity_poly.pdbx_seq_one_letter_code
_entity_poly.pdbx_strand_id
1 'polypeptide(L)'
;MTTCALSIKGIHCRSCEILIEHELKKLPGITSVNVNHNTGMASVSSDEPLDERAVQEVLQRAGYSLGSEELPWFSRHAKDYAELGMAFLMAMGLYFIASSLGIVNISTNHGSNYGNLFTVLAIGLTAGVSTCMALVGGLVLGSSARYAEKHPMATGIQKFTPHIYFNIGRIVLYFILGGVIGWAGSIFQLSTSTLGYLMVAVGGVMLLLGGQLVDIFPRLKKISFTLPKGISQALGIHQKADQEYSHTNAMVSGALTFFLPCGFTQAMQLYAMSTGSPLQGALTMGVFALGTAPGLLGVGGLSSIVKGDGARLFFKTAGVVVIALSFFNIKNGFNLAGGWPDIPRIIAVLAAQPGDTLATVGTAKAAVSGVQEIAMTQGPGGYSPNKFTIQAGVPVRWTITSTDVNTCAASLVSQQIGVRTNLKLGKNVIEFTPKSAGAIRFSCSMGMFTGSFTVVDGKVGAGAAVVTTPNQAEAKPAAAGCGGGGGGCGGCGGAKKQTAPTVGETKTQGEVQILKASYSPETDIVPNEFSVKVGQPVRFEIEAKENGSGCMGSVTVPQLTQEILGFTKGQTTVLEFIPKTKGEYLITCAMGVPRGKITVI
;
A
#
# COMPACT_ATOMS: atom_id res chain seq x y z
N MET A 1 21.32 -57.62 1.13
CA MET A 1 20.73 -56.27 1.05
C MET A 1 19.37 -56.30 1.71
N THR A 2 19.29 -55.71 2.90
CA THR A 2 18.06 -55.58 3.67
C THR A 2 17.65 -54.11 3.60
N THR A 3 16.42 -53.83 3.21
CA THR A 3 15.88 -52.46 3.22
C THR A 3 15.02 -52.29 4.46
N CYS A 4 15.40 -51.36 5.32
CA CYS A 4 14.67 -51.00 6.54
C CYS A 4 14.03 -49.62 6.38
N ALA A 5 12.79 -49.48 6.82
CA ALA A 5 12.08 -48.20 6.88
C ALA A 5 12.11 -47.68 8.33
N LEU A 6 12.75 -46.53 8.54
CA LEU A 6 12.90 -45.90 9.84
C LEU A 6 12.02 -44.65 9.89
N SER A 7 11.17 -44.53 10.91
CA SER A 7 10.48 -43.28 11.20
C SER A 7 11.38 -42.37 12.03
N ILE A 8 11.56 -41.13 11.60
CA ILE A 8 12.43 -40.16 12.26
C ILE A 8 11.62 -38.92 12.66
N LYS A 9 11.71 -38.58 13.93
CA LYS A 9 11.10 -37.42 14.57
C LYS A 9 11.98 -36.17 14.40
N GLY A 10 11.34 -35.02 14.18
CA GLY A 10 12.01 -33.72 14.02
C GLY A 10 12.42 -33.38 12.58
N ILE A 11 12.04 -34.18 11.58
CA ILE A 11 12.30 -33.81 10.17
C ILE A 11 11.32 -32.71 9.74
N HIS A 12 11.86 -31.54 9.39
CA HIS A 12 11.05 -30.36 9.06
C HIS A 12 11.26 -29.81 7.64
N CYS A 13 12.40 -30.09 7.00
CA CYS A 13 12.69 -29.54 5.68
C CYS A 13 13.61 -30.43 4.85
N ARG A 14 13.79 -30.06 3.58
CA ARG A 14 14.73 -30.72 2.65
C ARG A 14 16.16 -30.80 3.19
N SER A 15 16.61 -29.77 3.91
CA SER A 15 17.93 -29.75 4.51
C SER A 15 18.08 -30.80 5.61
N CYS A 16 17.00 -31.11 6.33
CA CYS A 16 16.96 -32.24 7.27
C CYS A 16 17.13 -33.58 6.53
N GLU A 17 16.50 -33.78 5.36
CA GLU A 17 16.70 -34.99 4.55
C GLU A 17 18.18 -35.19 4.23
N ILE A 18 18.83 -34.16 3.68
CA ILE A 18 20.22 -34.23 3.22
C ILE A 18 21.17 -34.49 4.40
N LEU A 19 20.97 -33.80 5.51
CA LEU A 19 21.77 -33.97 6.72
C LEU A 19 21.63 -35.40 7.26
N ILE A 20 20.40 -35.90 7.38
CA ILE A 20 20.13 -37.25 7.89
C ILE A 20 20.67 -38.32 6.91
N GLU A 21 20.50 -38.14 5.59
CA GLU A 21 21.09 -39.03 4.57
C GLU A 21 22.62 -39.10 4.72
N HIS A 22 23.26 -37.95 4.95
CA HIS A 22 24.70 -37.87 5.12
C HIS A 22 25.18 -38.55 6.41
N GLU A 23 24.52 -38.28 7.54
CA GLU A 23 24.89 -38.87 8.83
C GLU A 23 24.64 -40.38 8.85
N LEU A 24 23.51 -40.84 8.31
CA LEU A 24 23.22 -42.28 8.23
C LEU A 24 24.24 -42.98 7.35
N LYS A 25 24.66 -42.43 6.20
CA LYS A 25 25.70 -43.03 5.33
C LYS A 25 27.06 -43.23 6.01
N LYS A 26 27.34 -42.58 7.15
CA LYS A 26 28.58 -42.80 7.91
C LYS A 26 28.57 -44.13 8.69
N LEU A 27 27.41 -44.75 8.88
CA LEU A 27 27.32 -46.05 9.52
C LEU A 27 27.89 -47.14 8.60
N PRO A 28 28.66 -48.10 9.14
CA PRO A 28 29.23 -49.19 8.36
C PRO A 28 28.12 -50.07 7.76
N GLY A 29 28.35 -50.57 6.53
CA GLY A 29 27.45 -51.51 5.87
C GLY A 29 26.22 -50.91 5.18
N ILE A 30 26.08 -49.57 5.13
CA ILE A 30 24.98 -48.91 4.42
C ILE A 30 25.35 -48.64 2.95
N THR A 31 24.56 -49.20 2.04
CA THR A 31 24.73 -49.05 0.59
C THR A 31 23.93 -47.87 0.02
N SER A 32 22.73 -47.61 0.54
CA SER A 32 21.94 -46.45 0.12
C SER A 32 20.99 -45.94 1.22
N VAL A 33 20.76 -44.62 1.23
CA VAL A 33 19.83 -43.96 2.15
C VAL A 33 18.97 -42.99 1.34
N ASN A 34 17.67 -43.03 1.57
CA ASN A 34 16.71 -42.07 1.03
C ASN A 34 15.79 -41.58 2.15
N VAL A 35 15.84 -40.29 2.47
CA VAL A 35 15.02 -39.68 3.52
C VAL A 35 13.96 -38.79 2.89
N ASN A 36 12.72 -38.90 3.37
CA ASN A 36 11.59 -38.11 2.90
C ASN A 36 10.94 -37.33 4.05
N HIS A 37 11.17 -36.01 4.09
CA HIS A 37 10.65 -35.10 5.11
C HIS A 37 9.13 -34.95 5.11
N ASN A 38 8.47 -35.17 3.96
CA ASN A 38 7.01 -35.11 3.91
C ASN A 38 6.40 -36.28 4.70
N THR A 39 7.03 -37.46 4.59
CA THR A 39 6.59 -38.69 5.25
C THR A 39 7.22 -38.91 6.63
N GLY A 40 8.33 -38.25 6.94
CA GLY A 40 9.12 -38.51 8.14
C GLY A 40 9.83 -39.88 8.12
N MET A 41 9.97 -40.49 6.93
CA MET A 41 10.51 -41.85 6.77
C MET A 41 11.87 -41.82 6.08
N ALA A 42 12.79 -42.66 6.55
CA ALA A 42 14.06 -42.96 5.93
C ALA A 42 14.08 -44.42 5.46
N SER A 43 14.29 -44.62 4.17
CA SER A 43 14.53 -45.95 3.58
C SER A 43 16.04 -46.17 3.53
N VAL A 44 16.53 -47.11 4.32
CA VAL A 44 17.96 -47.44 4.42
C VAL A 44 18.17 -48.84 3.87
N SER A 45 19.06 -49.00 2.90
CA SER A 45 19.51 -50.32 2.43
C SER A 45 20.90 -50.60 2.96
N SER A 46 21.07 -51.73 3.60
CA SER A 46 22.34 -52.18 4.18
C SER A 46 22.64 -53.63 3.84
N ASP A 47 23.93 -53.98 3.88
CA ASP A 47 24.40 -55.35 3.65
C ASP A 47 24.18 -56.24 4.90
N GLU A 48 24.21 -55.63 6.08
CA GLU A 48 23.94 -56.26 7.38
C GLU A 48 22.73 -55.63 8.10
N PRO A 49 22.10 -56.31 9.09
CA PRO A 49 21.03 -55.73 9.89
C PRO A 49 21.51 -54.47 10.63
N LEU A 50 20.74 -53.38 10.52
CA LEU A 50 21.06 -52.13 11.21
C LEU A 50 20.86 -52.27 12.72
N ASP A 51 21.88 -51.91 13.49
CA ASP A 51 21.74 -51.74 14.94
C ASP A 51 20.95 -50.46 15.24
N GLU A 52 19.74 -50.61 15.77
CA GLU A 52 18.88 -49.48 16.14
C GLU A 52 19.53 -48.53 17.13
N ARG A 53 20.41 -49.00 18.02
CA ARG A 53 21.11 -48.13 18.99
C ARG A 53 22.14 -47.26 18.30
N ALA A 54 22.92 -47.81 17.37
CA ALA A 54 23.88 -47.06 16.58
C ALA A 54 23.18 -46.01 15.70
N VAL A 55 22.04 -46.38 15.09
CA VAL A 55 21.20 -45.44 14.33
C VAL A 55 20.67 -44.32 15.23
N GLN A 56 20.16 -44.66 16.42
CA GLN A 56 19.64 -43.67 17.37
C GLN A 56 20.72 -42.70 17.85
N GLU A 57 21.92 -43.17 18.15
CA GLU A 57 23.04 -42.30 18.54
C GLU A 57 23.43 -41.31 17.43
N VAL A 58 23.53 -41.79 16.19
CA VAL A 58 23.87 -40.94 15.05
C VAL A 58 22.79 -39.88 14.83
N LEU A 59 21.52 -40.28 14.89
CA LEU A 59 20.41 -39.34 14.79
C LEU A 59 20.40 -38.34 15.95
N GLN A 60 20.66 -38.75 17.19
CA GLN A 60 20.73 -37.86 18.34
C GLN A 60 21.86 -36.84 18.25
N ARG A 61 23.05 -37.23 17.78
CA ARG A 61 24.15 -36.30 17.51
C ARG A 61 23.77 -35.25 16.46
N ALA A 62 22.91 -35.63 15.52
CA ALA A 62 22.36 -34.74 14.49
C ALA A 62 21.13 -33.94 14.97
N GLY A 63 20.64 -34.15 16.20
CA GLY A 63 19.48 -33.46 16.78
C GLY A 63 18.12 -34.08 16.46
N TYR A 64 18.09 -35.34 15.99
CA TYR A 64 16.87 -36.08 15.63
C TYR A 64 16.68 -37.30 16.54
N SER A 65 15.49 -37.92 16.49
CA SER A 65 15.18 -39.14 17.26
C SER A 65 14.37 -40.13 16.42
N LEU A 66 14.44 -41.41 16.74
CA LEU A 66 13.58 -42.42 16.14
C LEU A 66 12.14 -42.28 16.68
N GLY A 67 11.15 -42.38 15.80
CA GLY A 67 9.73 -42.32 16.15
C GLY A 67 8.88 -41.57 15.12
N SER A 68 7.57 -41.73 15.23
CA SER A 68 6.58 -41.00 14.42
C SER A 68 6.04 -39.81 15.20
N GLU A 69 6.09 -38.61 14.61
CA GLU A 69 5.43 -37.43 15.16
C GLU A 69 4.33 -36.95 14.20
N GLU A 70 3.08 -37.19 14.61
CA GLU A 70 1.93 -36.59 13.93
C GLU A 70 1.74 -35.15 14.42
N LEU A 71 2.16 -34.19 13.60
CA LEU A 71 1.93 -32.77 13.86
C LEU A 71 0.42 -32.46 13.74
N PRO A 72 -0.24 -31.99 14.82
CA PRO A 72 -1.66 -31.65 14.78
C PRO A 72 -1.90 -30.42 13.89
N TRP A 73 -3.14 -30.25 13.41
CA TRP A 73 -3.51 -29.09 12.59
C TRP A 73 -3.44 -27.78 13.38
N PHE A 74 -3.80 -27.83 14.66
CA PHE A 74 -3.73 -26.71 15.59
C PHE A 74 -2.79 -27.07 16.75
N SER A 75 -2.04 -26.09 17.25
CA SER A 75 -1.25 -26.26 18.46
C SER A 75 -2.18 -26.61 19.64
N ARG A 76 -1.72 -27.53 20.49
CA ARG A 76 -2.40 -27.93 21.73
C ARG A 76 -1.88 -27.18 22.95
N HIS A 77 -0.85 -26.34 22.80
CA HIS A 77 -0.23 -25.63 23.90
C HIS A 77 -0.92 -24.29 24.15
N ALA A 78 -1.48 -24.09 25.36
CA ALA A 78 -2.14 -22.84 25.74
C ALA A 78 -1.21 -21.62 25.64
N LYS A 79 0.10 -21.81 25.92
CA LYS A 79 1.13 -20.76 25.78
C LYS A 79 1.16 -20.17 24.37
N ASP A 80 0.90 -20.98 23.35
CA ASP A 80 0.99 -20.52 21.96
C ASP A 80 -0.11 -19.52 21.60
N TYR A 81 -1.32 -19.72 22.15
CA TYR A 81 -2.46 -18.82 21.97
C TYR A 81 -2.33 -17.56 22.83
N ALA A 82 -1.78 -17.67 24.05
CA ALA A 82 -1.47 -16.50 24.86
C ALA A 82 -0.44 -15.60 24.17
N GLU A 83 0.64 -16.20 23.63
CA GLU A 83 1.63 -15.48 22.83
C GLU A 83 1.04 -14.90 21.55
N LEU A 84 0.08 -15.57 20.89
CA LEU A 84 -0.64 -14.99 19.75
C LEU A 84 -1.45 -13.77 20.17
N GLY A 85 -2.18 -13.85 21.29
CA GLY A 85 -2.96 -12.72 21.80
C GLY A 85 -2.06 -11.51 22.08
N MET A 86 -0.91 -11.75 22.73
CA MET A 86 0.11 -10.70 22.95
C MET A 86 0.67 -10.16 21.62
N ALA A 87 0.97 -11.03 20.66
CA ALA A 87 1.45 -10.63 19.34
C ALA A 87 0.43 -9.76 18.59
N PHE A 88 -0.86 -10.09 18.68
CA PHE A 88 -1.94 -9.29 18.08
C PHE A 88 -2.05 -7.92 18.74
N LEU A 89 -2.03 -7.85 20.08
CA LEU A 89 -2.05 -6.59 20.81
C LEU A 89 -0.81 -5.73 20.50
N MET A 90 0.36 -6.36 20.38
CA MET A 90 1.61 -5.69 19.99
C MET A 90 1.52 -5.13 18.58
N ALA A 91 1.00 -5.91 17.61
CA ALA A 91 0.78 -5.46 16.24
C ALA A 91 -0.21 -4.28 16.19
N MET A 92 -1.29 -4.34 16.97
CA MET A 92 -2.27 -3.27 17.08
C MET A 92 -1.66 -2.01 17.72
N GLY A 93 -0.87 -2.16 18.78
CA GLY A 93 -0.13 -1.07 19.40
C GLY A 93 0.84 -0.39 18.44
N LEU A 94 1.62 -1.18 17.69
CA LEU A 94 2.51 -0.67 16.64
C LEU A 94 1.75 0.09 15.55
N TYR A 95 0.58 -0.41 15.14
CA TYR A 95 -0.28 0.27 14.18
C TYR A 95 -0.77 1.62 14.71
N PHE A 96 -1.25 1.68 15.97
CA PHE A 96 -1.69 2.94 16.59
C PHE A 96 -0.54 3.94 16.73
N ILE A 97 0.64 3.49 17.15
CA ILE A 97 1.84 4.34 17.25
C ILE A 97 2.22 4.87 15.86
N ALA A 98 2.31 4.01 14.86
CA ALA A 98 2.63 4.40 13.48
C ALA A 98 1.59 5.38 12.90
N SER A 99 0.30 5.17 13.21
CA SER A 99 -0.78 6.07 12.82
C SER A 99 -0.68 7.42 13.53
N SER A 100 -0.37 7.43 14.84
CA SER A 100 -0.24 8.65 15.64
C SER A 100 0.98 9.49 15.25
N LEU A 101 2.08 8.85 14.85
CA LEU A 101 3.27 9.50 14.30
C LEU A 101 3.06 9.97 12.84
N GLY A 102 1.88 9.74 12.27
CA GLY A 102 1.57 10.06 10.88
C GLY A 102 2.30 9.18 9.86
N ILE A 103 3.15 8.22 10.26
CA ILE A 103 3.96 7.37 9.36
C ILE A 103 3.07 6.62 8.35
N VAL A 104 1.90 6.15 8.79
CA VAL A 104 0.93 5.49 7.89
C VAL A 104 0.42 6.45 6.82
N ASN A 105 0.15 7.71 7.19
CA ASN A 105 -0.28 8.75 6.25
C ASN A 105 0.87 9.24 5.35
N ILE A 106 2.11 9.29 5.86
CA ILE A 106 3.27 9.63 5.04
C ILE A 106 3.48 8.51 4.01
N SER A 107 3.36 7.23 4.39
CA SER A 107 3.44 6.10 3.44
C SER A 107 2.38 6.15 2.32
N THR A 108 1.24 6.78 2.53
CA THR A 108 0.23 7.03 1.49
C THR A 108 0.42 8.35 0.74
N ASN A 109 1.18 9.31 1.28
CA ASN A 109 1.44 10.65 0.73
C ASN A 109 2.86 10.85 0.16
N HIS A 110 3.67 9.79 0.01
CA HIS A 110 5.02 9.92 -0.55
C HIS A 110 5.01 10.09 -2.08
N GLY A 111 5.39 11.29 -2.51
CA GLY A 111 5.91 11.68 -3.83
C GLY A 111 5.74 10.70 -5.00
N SER A 112 4.73 10.80 -5.86
CA SER A 112 4.62 9.97 -7.08
C SER A 112 5.34 10.57 -8.28
N ASN A 113 6.22 11.54 -8.04
CA ASN A 113 7.42 11.60 -8.87
C ASN A 113 8.25 10.36 -8.54
N TYR A 114 7.75 9.17 -8.88
CA TYR A 114 8.52 7.93 -8.90
C TYR A 114 9.69 8.03 -9.91
N GLY A 115 9.71 9.08 -10.75
CA GLY A 115 10.88 9.49 -11.52
C GLY A 115 11.99 10.12 -10.67
N ASN A 116 11.69 10.60 -9.47
CA ASN A 116 12.66 11.10 -8.50
C ASN A 116 13.19 9.95 -7.65
N LEU A 117 14.47 9.62 -7.83
CA LEU A 117 15.17 8.59 -7.06
C LEU A 117 15.16 8.87 -5.55
N PHE A 118 15.05 10.13 -5.12
CA PHE A 118 14.92 10.46 -3.70
C PHE A 118 13.64 9.91 -3.09
N THR A 119 12.51 9.96 -3.83
CA THR A 119 11.27 9.38 -3.33
C THR A 119 11.36 7.86 -3.30
N VAL A 120 11.96 7.24 -4.30
CA VAL A 120 12.20 5.79 -4.31
C VAL A 120 13.07 5.37 -3.11
N LEU A 121 14.08 6.17 -2.76
CA LEU A 121 14.92 5.96 -1.57
C LEU A 121 14.10 6.08 -0.28
N ALA A 122 13.26 7.11 -0.15
CA ALA A 122 12.41 7.31 1.02
C ALA A 122 11.37 6.18 1.21
N ILE A 123 10.78 5.71 0.11
CA ILE A 123 9.90 4.53 0.10
C ILE A 123 10.70 3.30 0.54
N GLY A 124 11.93 3.13 0.03
CA GLY A 124 12.84 2.07 0.46
C GLY A 124 13.15 2.13 1.96
N LEU A 125 13.46 3.31 2.50
CA LEU A 125 13.73 3.50 3.92
C LEU A 125 12.52 3.12 4.78
N THR A 126 11.34 3.59 4.38
CA THR A 126 10.07 3.26 5.04
C THR A 126 9.79 1.76 4.98
N ALA A 127 9.97 1.15 3.81
CA ALA A 127 9.79 -0.29 3.61
C ALA A 127 10.78 -1.13 4.42
N GLY A 128 12.02 -0.65 4.58
CA GLY A 128 13.07 -1.29 5.37
C GLY A 128 12.77 -1.35 6.86
N VAL A 129 11.99 -0.40 7.38
CA VAL A 129 11.53 -0.35 8.79
C VAL A 129 10.12 -0.97 8.96
N SER A 130 9.46 -1.31 7.85
CA SER A 130 8.11 -1.86 7.82
C SER A 130 8.13 -3.40 7.74
N THR A 131 7.11 -4.01 7.16
CA THR A 131 6.84 -5.44 7.18
C THR A 131 7.81 -6.28 6.34
N CYS A 132 8.53 -5.69 5.37
CA CYS A 132 9.59 -6.42 4.68
C CYS A 132 10.74 -6.78 5.66
N MET A 133 10.91 -6.04 6.76
CA MET A 133 11.84 -6.34 7.86
C MET A 133 11.52 -7.67 8.55
N ALA A 134 10.23 -8.01 8.70
CA ALA A 134 9.80 -9.24 9.35
C ALA A 134 10.20 -10.50 8.55
N LEU A 135 9.95 -10.50 7.25
CA LEU A 135 10.25 -11.65 6.38
C LEU A 135 11.73 -11.72 6.02
N VAL A 136 12.30 -10.62 5.54
CA VAL A 136 13.69 -10.58 5.08
C VAL A 136 14.64 -10.58 6.28
N GLY A 137 14.29 -9.89 7.36
CA GLY A 137 15.09 -9.88 8.59
C GLY A 137 15.23 -11.25 9.24
N GLY A 138 14.20 -12.11 9.17
CA GLY A 138 14.29 -13.51 9.62
C GLY A 138 15.30 -14.33 8.81
N LEU A 139 15.34 -14.15 7.49
CA LEU A 139 16.30 -14.82 6.61
C LEU A 139 17.73 -14.36 6.89
N VAL A 140 17.94 -13.05 6.99
CA VAL A 140 19.26 -12.47 7.30
C VAL A 140 19.70 -12.92 8.69
N LEU A 141 18.81 -12.87 9.68
CA LEU A 141 19.09 -13.32 11.04
C LEU A 141 19.48 -14.79 11.08
N GLY A 142 18.76 -15.67 10.38
CA GLY A 142 19.13 -17.08 10.31
C GLY A 142 20.57 -17.29 9.78
N SER A 143 20.99 -16.48 8.81
CA SER A 143 22.37 -16.52 8.29
C SER A 143 23.40 -15.95 9.27
N SER A 144 23.07 -14.85 9.95
CA SER A 144 23.94 -14.16 10.91
C SER A 144 24.09 -14.93 12.22
N ALA A 145 23.02 -15.55 12.72
CA ALA A 145 23.04 -16.39 13.92
C ALA A 145 23.97 -17.59 13.72
N ARG A 146 23.86 -18.28 12.57
CA ARG A 146 24.76 -19.38 12.20
C ARG A 146 26.22 -18.94 12.07
N TYR A 147 26.47 -17.74 11.55
CA TYR A 147 27.81 -17.16 11.49
C TYR A 147 28.37 -16.84 12.89
N ALA A 148 27.54 -16.25 13.76
CA ALA A 148 27.92 -15.86 15.11
C ALA A 148 28.14 -17.05 16.06
N GLU A 149 27.37 -18.14 15.92
CA GLU A 149 27.56 -19.38 16.67
C GLU A 149 28.91 -20.05 16.36
N LYS A 150 29.34 -20.03 15.10
CA LYS A 150 30.63 -20.62 14.69
C LYS A 150 31.82 -19.67 14.86
N HIS A 151 31.61 -18.35 14.96
CA HIS A 151 32.65 -17.36 15.24
C HIS A 151 32.39 -16.63 16.57
N PRO A 152 32.45 -17.33 17.72
CA PRO A 152 32.18 -16.73 19.02
C PRO A 152 33.13 -15.57 19.35
N MET A 153 34.40 -15.68 18.92
CA MET A 153 35.47 -14.69 19.09
C MET A 153 35.49 -13.55 18.07
N ALA A 154 34.59 -13.56 17.07
CA ALA A 154 34.52 -12.47 16.08
C ALA A 154 34.07 -11.16 16.73
N THR A 155 34.68 -10.05 16.31
CA THR A 155 34.31 -8.70 16.75
C THR A 155 32.90 -8.35 16.30
N GLY A 156 32.24 -7.40 16.99
CA GLY A 156 30.88 -6.97 16.65
C GLY A 156 30.73 -6.64 15.15
N ILE A 157 31.70 -5.96 14.55
CA ILE A 157 31.71 -5.60 13.12
C ILE A 157 31.84 -6.84 12.22
N GLN A 158 32.67 -7.82 12.58
CA GLN A 158 32.79 -9.07 11.83
C GLN A 158 31.49 -9.88 11.88
N LYS A 159 30.73 -9.80 12.98
CA LYS A 159 29.40 -10.44 13.08
C LYS A 159 28.36 -9.79 12.16
N PHE A 160 28.61 -8.56 11.65
CA PHE A 160 27.78 -7.91 10.64
C PHE A 160 28.14 -8.28 9.19
N THR A 161 29.25 -8.97 8.95
CA THR A 161 29.68 -9.37 7.60
C THR A 161 28.57 -10.08 6.79
N PRO A 162 27.78 -11.03 7.35
CA PRO A 162 26.63 -11.62 6.65
C PRO A 162 25.62 -10.60 6.12
N HIS A 163 25.32 -9.54 6.89
CA HIS A 163 24.37 -8.51 6.48
C HIS A 163 24.88 -7.67 5.30
N ILE A 164 26.19 -7.39 5.28
CA ILE A 164 26.80 -6.59 4.21
C ILE A 164 26.74 -7.37 2.89
N TYR A 165 27.21 -8.62 2.89
CA TYR A 165 27.18 -9.48 1.70
C TYR A 165 25.74 -9.73 1.23
N PHE A 166 24.80 -9.93 2.15
CA PHE A 166 23.38 -10.04 1.83
C PHE A 166 22.84 -8.80 1.09
N ASN A 167 23.07 -7.60 1.62
CA ASN A 167 22.56 -6.37 1.01
C ASN A 167 23.27 -6.02 -0.30
N ILE A 168 24.57 -6.33 -0.44
CA ILE A 168 25.29 -6.17 -1.72
C ILE A 168 24.64 -7.05 -2.80
N GLY A 169 24.46 -8.34 -2.52
CA GLY A 169 23.81 -9.26 -3.46
C GLY A 169 22.39 -8.81 -3.83
N ARG A 170 21.65 -8.30 -2.85
CA ARG A 170 20.31 -7.73 -3.04
C ARG A 170 20.33 -6.48 -3.93
N ILE A 171 21.15 -5.48 -3.65
CA ILE A 171 21.20 -4.22 -4.42
C ILE A 171 21.62 -4.48 -5.86
N VAL A 172 22.67 -5.28 -6.06
CA VAL A 172 23.18 -5.61 -7.40
C VAL A 172 22.13 -6.35 -8.22
N LEU A 173 21.49 -7.40 -7.67
CA LEU A 173 20.50 -8.15 -8.43
C LEU A 173 19.21 -7.36 -8.65
N TYR A 174 18.78 -6.54 -7.68
CA TYR A 174 17.63 -5.65 -7.87
C TYR A 174 17.89 -4.65 -8.99
N PHE A 175 19.10 -4.08 -9.07
CA PHE A 175 19.48 -3.20 -10.18
C PHE A 175 19.40 -3.92 -11.53
N ILE A 176 20.00 -5.12 -11.64
CA ILE A 176 20.00 -5.91 -12.88
C ILE A 176 18.58 -6.32 -13.28
N LEU A 177 17.83 -6.98 -12.38
CA LEU A 177 16.48 -7.47 -12.67
C LEU A 177 15.48 -6.32 -12.84
N GLY A 178 15.68 -5.20 -12.14
CA GLY A 178 14.93 -3.97 -12.37
C GLY A 178 15.10 -3.44 -13.78
N GLY A 179 16.32 -3.52 -14.33
CA GLY A 179 16.57 -3.17 -15.73
C GLY A 179 15.92 -4.14 -16.71
N VAL A 180 15.96 -5.45 -16.42
CA VAL A 180 15.28 -6.46 -17.24
C VAL A 180 13.77 -6.24 -17.26
N ILE A 181 13.15 -5.95 -16.11
CA ILE A 181 11.70 -5.69 -16.03
C ILE A 181 11.34 -4.34 -16.66
N GLY A 182 12.16 -3.30 -16.49
CA GLY A 182 11.97 -2.01 -17.15
C GLY A 182 12.05 -2.12 -18.67
N TRP A 183 13.00 -2.91 -19.18
CA TRP A 183 13.07 -3.26 -20.60
C TRP A 183 11.86 -4.07 -21.05
N ALA A 184 11.49 -5.13 -20.32
CA ALA A 184 10.32 -5.95 -20.64
C ALA A 184 9.04 -5.12 -20.69
N GLY A 185 8.91 -4.08 -19.86
CA GLY A 185 7.78 -3.16 -19.87
C GLY A 185 7.61 -2.35 -21.15
N SER A 186 8.67 -2.20 -21.96
CA SER A 186 8.57 -1.59 -23.30
C SER A 186 7.90 -2.51 -24.34
N ILE A 187 7.88 -3.81 -24.08
CA ILE A 187 7.37 -4.85 -25.00
C ILE A 187 6.08 -5.49 -24.46
N PHE A 188 5.98 -5.66 -23.15
CA PHE A 188 4.92 -6.40 -22.46
C PHE A 188 4.21 -5.51 -21.44
N GLN A 189 3.05 -4.98 -21.83
CA GLN A 189 2.10 -4.44 -20.86
C GLN A 189 1.18 -5.56 -20.37
N LEU A 190 1.50 -6.14 -19.20
CA LEU A 190 0.61 -7.12 -18.56
C LEU A 190 -0.78 -6.52 -18.36
N SER A 191 -1.82 -7.30 -18.69
CA SER A 191 -3.21 -6.93 -18.40
C SER A 191 -3.41 -6.78 -16.89
N THR A 192 -4.30 -5.91 -16.44
CA THR A 192 -4.56 -5.78 -14.99
C THR A 192 -5.12 -7.05 -14.39
N SER A 193 -5.82 -7.88 -15.16
CA SER A 193 -6.28 -9.19 -14.69
C SER A 193 -5.13 -10.12 -14.37
N THR A 194 -4.15 -10.20 -15.27
CA THR A 194 -2.93 -10.99 -15.04
C THR A 194 -2.18 -10.50 -13.81
N LEU A 195 -2.06 -9.17 -13.66
CA LEU A 195 -1.44 -8.55 -12.49
C LEU A 195 -2.23 -8.85 -11.20
N GLY A 196 -3.56 -8.82 -11.27
CA GLY A 196 -4.46 -9.14 -10.16
C GLY A 196 -4.32 -10.58 -9.70
N TYR A 197 -4.35 -11.55 -10.63
CA TYR A 197 -4.13 -12.97 -10.30
C TYR A 197 -2.75 -13.24 -9.73
N LEU A 198 -1.71 -12.58 -10.27
CA LEU A 198 -0.36 -12.66 -9.73
C LEU A 198 -0.30 -12.15 -8.28
N MET A 199 -0.97 -11.02 -7.99
CA MET A 199 -1.06 -10.44 -6.65
C MET A 199 -1.83 -11.35 -5.67
N VAL A 200 -2.88 -12.04 -6.13
CA VAL A 200 -3.60 -13.06 -5.33
C VAL A 200 -2.70 -14.26 -5.04
N ALA A 201 -1.98 -14.79 -6.05
CA ALA A 201 -1.06 -15.91 -5.88
C ALA A 201 0.04 -15.58 -4.87
N VAL A 202 0.62 -14.39 -5.01
CA VAL A 202 1.55 -13.80 -4.04
C VAL A 202 0.95 -13.74 -2.64
N GLY A 203 -0.27 -13.21 -2.51
CA GLY A 203 -0.94 -13.08 -1.24
C GLY A 203 -1.16 -14.43 -0.57
N GLY A 204 -1.46 -15.47 -1.35
CA GLY A 204 -1.53 -16.86 -0.87
C GLY A 204 -0.21 -17.38 -0.31
N VAL A 205 0.92 -17.11 -1.00
CA VAL A 205 2.26 -17.48 -0.49
C VAL A 205 2.58 -16.71 0.81
N MET A 206 2.28 -15.41 0.87
CA MET A 206 2.48 -14.61 2.08
C MET A 206 1.61 -15.12 3.25
N LEU A 207 0.37 -15.50 2.98
CA LEU A 207 -0.54 -16.06 3.98
C LEU A 207 0.02 -17.37 4.55
N LEU A 208 0.57 -18.24 3.69
CA LEU A 208 1.23 -19.47 4.10
C LEU A 208 2.46 -19.20 4.99
N LEU A 209 3.34 -18.28 4.57
CA LEU A 209 4.55 -17.92 5.34
C LEU A 209 4.19 -17.27 6.69
N GLY A 210 3.19 -16.37 6.70
CA GLY A 210 2.67 -15.77 7.91
C GLY A 210 2.08 -16.81 8.86
N GLY A 211 1.33 -17.79 8.32
CA GLY A 211 0.80 -18.92 9.09
C GLY A 211 1.89 -19.80 9.71
N GLN A 212 3.03 -19.99 9.01
CA GLN A 212 4.19 -20.70 9.54
C GLN A 212 4.89 -19.93 10.68
N LEU A 213 4.96 -18.59 10.58
CA LEU A 213 5.57 -17.73 11.60
C LEU A 213 4.76 -17.62 12.90
N VAL A 214 3.43 -17.71 12.80
CA VAL A 214 2.54 -17.66 13.97
C VAL A 214 2.61 -18.91 14.85
N ASP A 215 3.14 -20.03 14.34
CA ASP A 215 3.37 -21.27 15.08
C ASP A 215 2.10 -21.94 15.66
N ILE A 216 0.91 -21.54 15.19
CA ILE A 216 -0.38 -22.14 15.60
C ILE A 216 -0.77 -23.35 14.76
N PHE A 217 -0.25 -23.43 13.54
CA PHE A 217 -0.52 -24.52 12.62
C PHE A 217 0.74 -25.35 12.39
N PRO A 218 1.11 -26.27 13.32
CA PRO A 218 2.32 -27.07 13.20
C PRO A 218 2.42 -27.83 11.87
N ARG A 219 1.28 -28.25 11.33
CA ARG A 219 1.21 -28.95 10.03
C ARG A 219 1.61 -28.07 8.84
N LEU A 220 1.38 -26.75 8.89
CA LEU A 220 1.79 -25.83 7.82
C LEU A 220 3.32 -25.78 7.67
N LYS A 221 4.08 -26.08 8.73
CA LYS A 221 5.55 -26.15 8.66
C LYS A 221 6.08 -27.25 7.75
N LYS A 222 5.27 -28.29 7.45
CA LYS A 222 5.65 -29.34 6.49
C LYS A 222 5.70 -28.81 5.06
N ILE A 223 4.97 -27.73 4.75
CA ILE A 223 4.89 -27.18 3.40
C ILE A 223 6.10 -26.28 3.17
N SER A 224 7.20 -26.83 2.65
CA SER A 224 8.37 -26.06 2.27
C SER A 224 8.54 -26.03 0.74
N PHE A 225 8.48 -24.83 0.15
CA PHE A 225 8.79 -24.61 -1.27
C PHE A 225 10.32 -24.59 -1.43
N THR A 226 10.93 -25.77 -1.44
CA THR A 226 12.37 -25.92 -1.66
C THR A 226 12.67 -26.21 -3.13
N LEU A 227 13.86 -25.82 -3.60
CA LEU A 227 14.28 -26.09 -4.98
C LEU A 227 14.29 -27.61 -5.26
N PRO A 228 13.85 -28.05 -6.46
CA PRO A 228 13.98 -29.44 -6.89
C PRO A 228 15.44 -29.91 -6.88
N LYS A 229 15.68 -31.19 -6.58
CA LYS A 229 17.03 -31.81 -6.50
C LYS A 229 17.90 -31.50 -7.73
N GLY A 230 17.31 -31.46 -8.93
CA GLY A 230 18.05 -31.13 -10.16
C GLY A 230 18.55 -29.68 -10.22
N ILE A 231 17.78 -28.71 -9.71
CA ILE A 231 18.17 -27.29 -9.71
C ILE A 231 19.19 -27.03 -8.59
N SER A 232 19.02 -27.64 -7.41
CA SER A 232 20.02 -27.54 -6.33
C SER A 232 21.35 -28.19 -6.72
N GLN A 233 21.33 -29.26 -7.50
CA GLN A 233 22.52 -29.90 -8.07
C GLN A 233 23.18 -29.03 -9.16
N ALA A 234 22.39 -28.47 -10.09
CA ALA A 234 22.91 -27.57 -11.11
C ALA A 234 23.53 -26.29 -10.53
N LEU A 235 22.99 -25.80 -9.41
CA LEU A 235 23.52 -24.64 -8.68
C LEU A 235 24.68 -24.98 -7.73
N GLY A 236 25.15 -26.23 -7.68
CA GLY A 236 26.31 -26.61 -6.87
C GLY A 236 26.09 -26.56 -5.35
N ILE A 237 24.83 -26.52 -4.89
CA ILE A 237 24.48 -26.34 -3.47
C ILE A 237 24.83 -27.60 -2.64
N HIS A 238 25.06 -28.75 -3.29
CA HIS A 238 25.29 -30.05 -2.64
C HIS A 238 26.69 -30.28 -2.06
N GLN A 239 27.70 -29.49 -2.43
CA GLN A 239 29.09 -29.74 -1.99
C GLN A 239 29.50 -29.03 -0.70
N LYS A 240 28.58 -28.31 -0.03
CA LYS A 240 28.87 -27.56 1.21
C LYS A 240 27.81 -27.78 2.31
N ALA A 241 27.26 -28.98 2.42
CA ALA A 241 26.39 -29.32 3.55
C ALA A 241 27.16 -29.26 4.90
N ASP A 242 28.47 -29.51 4.87
CA ASP A 242 29.33 -29.53 6.06
C ASP A 242 30.16 -28.24 6.30
N GLN A 243 30.24 -27.32 5.32
CA GLN A 243 31.11 -26.14 5.43
C GLN A 243 30.38 -24.81 5.23
N GLU A 244 30.33 -24.09 6.35
CA GLU A 244 30.52 -22.65 6.46
C GLU A 244 29.45 -21.73 5.86
N TYR A 245 29.13 -20.70 6.64
CA TYR A 245 28.67 -19.45 6.07
C TYR A 245 29.54 -19.11 4.86
N SER A 246 28.92 -18.96 3.69
CA SER A 246 29.60 -18.50 2.49
C SER A 246 29.06 -17.12 2.14
N HIS A 247 29.96 -16.19 1.88
CA HIS A 247 29.65 -14.88 1.31
C HIS A 247 28.71 -14.99 0.10
N THR A 248 28.90 -16.02 -0.73
CA THR A 248 28.06 -16.31 -1.89
C THR A 248 26.65 -16.70 -1.49
N ASN A 249 26.46 -17.55 -0.48
CA ASN A 249 25.13 -17.94 -0.01
C ASN A 249 24.38 -16.75 0.60
N ALA A 250 25.08 -15.89 1.35
CA ALA A 250 24.50 -14.66 1.88
C ALA A 250 24.08 -13.72 0.74
N MET A 251 24.96 -13.48 -0.25
CA MET A 251 24.66 -12.69 -1.44
C MET A 251 23.46 -13.25 -2.22
N VAL A 252 23.45 -14.55 -2.53
CA VAL A 252 22.37 -15.21 -3.27
C VAL A 252 21.05 -15.13 -2.51
N SER A 253 21.07 -15.36 -1.19
CA SER A 253 19.86 -15.24 -0.36
C SER A 253 19.29 -13.81 -0.38
N GLY A 254 20.16 -12.79 -0.38
CA GLY A 254 19.76 -11.39 -0.56
C GLY A 254 19.22 -11.11 -1.96
N ALA A 255 19.86 -11.66 -2.98
CA ALA A 255 19.43 -11.55 -4.37
C ALA A 255 18.02 -12.13 -4.58
N LEU A 256 17.77 -13.33 -4.05
CA LEU A 256 16.49 -14.04 -4.16
C LEU A 256 15.33 -13.29 -3.51
N THR A 257 15.59 -12.33 -2.62
CA THR A 257 14.55 -11.44 -2.08
C THR A 257 13.84 -10.61 -3.13
N PHE A 258 14.35 -10.53 -4.36
CA PHE A 258 13.64 -9.90 -5.47
C PHE A 258 12.33 -10.65 -5.81
N PHE A 259 12.33 -11.97 -5.66
CA PHE A 259 11.16 -12.82 -5.90
C PHE A 259 10.27 -12.96 -4.66
N LEU A 260 10.78 -12.52 -3.51
CA LEU A 260 10.09 -11.78 -2.46
C LEU A 260 8.67 -11.25 -2.73
N PRO A 261 7.55 -11.94 -2.41
CA PRO A 261 6.25 -11.29 -2.42
C PRO A 261 6.13 -10.28 -1.27
N CYS A 262 6.68 -9.06 -1.41
CA CYS A 262 6.44 -7.93 -0.50
C CYS A 262 5.69 -6.82 -1.26
N GLY A 263 4.61 -6.26 -0.69
CA GLY A 263 3.76 -5.28 -1.38
C GLY A 263 4.54 -4.05 -1.88
N PHE A 264 5.52 -3.57 -1.11
CA PHE A 264 6.40 -2.47 -1.54
C PHE A 264 7.29 -2.86 -2.72
N THR A 265 7.94 -4.03 -2.67
CA THR A 265 8.76 -4.55 -3.77
C THR A 265 7.93 -4.72 -5.04
N GLN A 266 6.68 -5.17 -4.92
CA GLN A 266 5.77 -5.34 -6.06
C GLN A 266 5.32 -4.02 -6.68
N ALA A 267 4.97 -3.04 -5.85
CA ALA A 267 4.64 -1.70 -6.33
C ALA A 267 5.82 -1.10 -7.10
N MET A 268 7.04 -1.27 -6.57
CA MET A 268 8.26 -0.82 -7.23
C MET A 268 8.52 -1.60 -8.52
N GLN A 269 8.45 -2.94 -8.53
CA GLN A 269 8.63 -3.76 -9.74
C GLN A 269 7.62 -3.41 -10.84
N LEU A 270 6.36 -3.18 -10.47
CA LEU A 270 5.32 -2.73 -11.39
C LEU A 270 5.61 -1.33 -11.92
N TYR A 271 6.06 -0.41 -11.05
CA TYR A 271 6.46 0.91 -11.47
C TYR A 271 7.65 0.86 -12.43
N ALA A 272 8.70 0.09 -12.11
CA ALA A 272 9.86 -0.13 -12.98
C ALA A 272 9.42 -0.66 -14.35
N MET A 273 8.51 -1.64 -14.40
CA MET A 273 7.91 -2.12 -15.64
C MET A 273 7.17 -0.99 -16.37
N SER A 274 6.39 -0.17 -15.67
CA SER A 274 5.66 0.94 -16.28
C SER A 274 6.53 2.05 -16.85
N THR A 275 7.80 2.15 -16.45
CA THR A 275 8.75 3.13 -17.01
C THR A 275 9.10 2.84 -18.47
N GLY A 276 9.01 1.58 -18.91
CA GLY A 276 9.43 1.16 -20.25
C GLY A 276 10.92 1.42 -20.56
N SER A 277 11.73 1.76 -19.56
CA SER A 277 13.15 2.10 -19.71
C SER A 277 14.00 1.17 -18.85
N PRO A 278 15.00 0.46 -19.43
CA PRO A 278 15.89 -0.40 -18.66
C PRO A 278 16.65 0.37 -17.59
N LEU A 279 17.18 1.55 -17.92
CA LEU A 279 17.99 2.32 -16.98
C LEU A 279 17.14 2.85 -15.82
N GLN A 280 15.93 3.33 -16.11
CA GLN A 280 15.03 3.84 -15.07
C GLN A 280 14.52 2.71 -14.17
N GLY A 281 14.19 1.54 -14.75
CA GLY A 281 13.83 0.35 -13.98
C GLY A 281 14.96 -0.13 -13.07
N ALA A 282 16.20 -0.15 -13.58
CA ALA A 282 17.39 -0.55 -12.81
C ALA A 282 17.67 0.39 -11.63
N LEU A 283 17.69 1.70 -11.89
CA LEU A 283 17.91 2.71 -10.85
C LEU A 283 16.79 2.68 -9.80
N THR A 284 15.54 2.52 -10.21
CA THR A 284 14.41 2.43 -9.28
C THR A 284 14.59 1.23 -8.34
N MET A 285 14.86 0.03 -8.86
CA MET A 285 14.99 -1.15 -8.00
C MET A 285 16.27 -1.12 -7.16
N GLY A 286 17.38 -0.63 -7.71
CA GLY A 286 18.65 -0.50 -6.99
C GLY A 286 18.56 0.51 -5.83
N VAL A 287 17.99 1.69 -6.08
CA VAL A 287 17.79 2.72 -5.04
C VAL A 287 16.76 2.28 -4.00
N PHE A 288 15.71 1.57 -4.41
CA PHE A 288 14.77 0.97 -3.47
C PHE A 288 15.46 -0.05 -2.54
N ALA A 289 16.26 -0.95 -3.11
CA ALA A 289 17.03 -1.93 -2.34
C ALA A 289 18.02 -1.23 -1.38
N LEU A 290 18.71 -0.19 -1.85
CA LEU A 290 19.61 0.62 -1.04
C LEU A 290 18.86 1.30 0.12
N GLY A 291 17.68 1.87 -0.14
CA GLY A 291 16.85 2.51 0.89
C GLY A 291 16.39 1.52 1.97
N THR A 292 16.15 0.26 1.61
CA THR A 292 15.76 -0.77 2.60
C THR A 292 16.93 -1.31 3.43
N ALA A 293 18.18 -1.07 3.02
CA ALA A 293 19.35 -1.66 3.66
C ALA A 293 19.57 -1.20 5.12
N PRO A 294 19.43 0.11 5.49
CA PRO A 294 19.54 0.55 6.87
C PRO A 294 18.57 -0.16 7.82
N GLY A 295 17.32 -0.38 7.41
CA GLY A 295 16.32 -1.09 8.21
C GLY A 295 16.69 -2.56 8.45
N LEU A 296 17.14 -3.26 7.41
CA LEU A 296 17.60 -4.65 7.53
C LEU A 296 18.90 -4.81 8.33
N LEU A 297 19.80 -3.84 8.24
CA LEU A 297 20.99 -3.78 9.09
C LEU A 297 20.59 -3.58 10.56
N GLY A 298 19.56 -2.76 10.82
CA GLY A 298 18.99 -2.55 12.14
C GLY A 298 18.48 -3.83 12.81
N VAL A 299 17.85 -4.74 12.03
CA VAL A 299 17.42 -6.07 12.54
C VAL A 299 18.59 -6.87 13.10
N GLY A 300 19.74 -6.83 12.41
CA GLY A 300 20.95 -7.54 12.84
C GLY A 300 21.40 -7.11 14.24
N GLY A 301 21.34 -5.81 14.53
CA GLY A 301 21.63 -5.28 15.86
C GLY A 301 20.61 -5.75 16.91
N LEU A 302 19.31 -5.59 16.62
CA LEU A 302 18.21 -6.02 17.50
C LEU A 302 18.27 -7.51 17.84
N SER A 303 18.69 -8.34 16.89
CA SER A 303 18.78 -9.78 17.10
C SER A 303 19.86 -10.23 18.09
N SER A 304 20.87 -9.40 18.32
CA SER A 304 21.88 -9.66 19.36
C SER A 304 21.33 -9.45 20.78
N ILE A 305 20.26 -8.65 20.89
CA ILE A 305 19.62 -8.23 22.15
C ILE A 305 18.41 -9.13 22.47
N VAL A 306 17.66 -9.55 21.44
CA VAL A 306 16.43 -10.33 21.61
C VAL A 306 16.72 -11.83 21.48
N LYS A 307 16.78 -12.55 22.62
CA LYS A 307 16.97 -14.01 22.68
C LYS A 307 15.79 -14.70 23.38
N GLY A 308 15.58 -15.99 23.08
CA GLY A 308 14.58 -16.84 23.74
C GLY A 308 13.14 -16.41 23.46
N ASP A 309 12.33 -16.29 24.52
CA ASP A 309 10.89 -15.99 24.43
C ASP A 309 10.59 -14.66 23.71
N GLY A 310 11.48 -13.67 23.80
CA GLY A 310 11.34 -12.41 23.07
C GLY A 310 11.42 -12.56 21.54
N ALA A 311 12.27 -13.47 21.05
CA ALA A 311 12.39 -13.74 19.62
C ALA A 311 11.14 -14.47 19.10
N ARG A 312 10.60 -15.38 19.93
CA ARG A 312 9.34 -16.10 19.64
C ARG A 312 8.17 -15.13 19.48
N LEU A 313 8.01 -14.20 20.44
CA LEU A 313 6.98 -13.17 20.36
C LEU A 313 7.19 -12.25 19.15
N PHE A 314 8.43 -11.85 18.85
CA PHE A 314 8.75 -11.03 17.67
C PHE A 314 8.30 -11.72 16.36
N PHE A 315 8.65 -12.99 16.15
CA PHE A 315 8.26 -13.72 14.94
C PHE A 315 6.75 -13.95 14.86
N LYS A 316 6.07 -14.16 15.98
CA LYS A 316 4.59 -14.25 16.01
C LYS A 316 3.94 -12.92 15.64
N THR A 317 4.41 -11.79 16.18
CA THR A 317 3.95 -10.44 15.82
C THR A 317 4.17 -10.16 14.34
N ALA A 318 5.37 -10.48 13.83
CA ALA A 318 5.70 -10.43 12.41
C ALA A 318 4.73 -11.27 11.56
N GLY A 319 4.44 -12.50 11.97
CA GLY A 319 3.50 -13.40 11.31
C GLY A 319 2.08 -12.82 11.24
N VAL A 320 1.56 -12.28 12.35
CA VAL A 320 0.24 -11.61 12.40
C VAL A 320 0.17 -10.45 11.41
N VAL A 321 1.20 -9.60 11.38
CA VAL A 321 1.27 -8.46 10.45
C VAL A 321 1.35 -8.93 8.99
N VAL A 322 2.14 -9.96 8.69
CA VAL A 322 2.23 -10.55 7.35
C VAL A 322 0.89 -11.14 6.91
N ILE A 323 0.17 -11.82 7.81
CA ILE A 323 -1.18 -12.35 7.54
C ILE A 323 -2.14 -11.20 7.21
N ALA A 324 -2.16 -10.13 8.00
CA ALA A 324 -3.01 -8.97 7.73
C ALA A 324 -2.72 -8.34 6.35
N LEU A 325 -1.44 -8.18 6.00
CA LEU A 325 -1.04 -7.70 4.67
C LEU A 325 -1.37 -8.68 3.55
N SER A 326 -1.31 -9.99 3.81
CA SER A 326 -1.67 -10.99 2.81
C SER A 326 -3.13 -10.88 2.41
N PHE A 327 -4.06 -10.71 3.38
CA PHE A 327 -5.47 -10.47 3.10
C PHE A 327 -5.68 -9.15 2.35
N PHE A 328 -4.93 -8.10 2.70
CA PHE A 328 -4.96 -6.83 1.98
C PHE A 328 -4.52 -7.00 0.51
N ASN A 329 -3.43 -7.74 0.26
CA ASN A 329 -2.93 -8.01 -1.10
C ASN A 329 -3.90 -8.88 -1.91
N ILE A 330 -4.48 -9.91 -1.30
CA ILE A 330 -5.48 -10.78 -1.95
C ILE A 330 -6.70 -9.95 -2.34
N LYS A 331 -7.23 -9.12 -1.44
CA LYS A 331 -8.36 -8.21 -1.71
C LYS A 331 -8.06 -7.29 -2.89
N ASN A 332 -6.90 -6.64 -2.89
CA ASN A 332 -6.50 -5.73 -3.97
C ASN A 332 -6.26 -6.47 -5.29
N GLY A 333 -5.66 -7.65 -5.25
CA GLY A 333 -5.45 -8.50 -6.42
C GLY A 333 -6.76 -8.90 -7.09
N PHE A 334 -7.77 -9.29 -6.29
CA PHE A 334 -9.11 -9.52 -6.83
C PHE A 334 -9.74 -8.25 -7.41
N ASN A 335 -9.57 -7.09 -6.78
CA ASN A 335 -10.05 -5.82 -7.35
C ASN A 335 -9.45 -5.54 -8.73
N LEU A 336 -8.15 -5.78 -8.93
CA LEU A 336 -7.48 -5.66 -10.24
C LEU A 336 -7.97 -6.70 -11.26
N ALA A 337 -8.32 -7.90 -10.78
CA ALA A 337 -8.80 -9.00 -11.60
C ALA A 337 -10.23 -8.81 -12.12
N GLY A 338 -10.91 -7.72 -11.72
CA GLY A 338 -12.30 -7.44 -12.08
C GLY A 338 -13.28 -7.55 -10.91
N GLY A 339 -12.79 -7.76 -9.68
CA GLY A 339 -13.56 -7.93 -8.45
C GLY A 339 -13.52 -9.36 -7.92
N TRP A 340 -14.00 -9.56 -6.69
CA TRP A 340 -14.32 -10.91 -6.20
C TRP A 340 -15.34 -11.58 -7.15
N PRO A 341 -15.33 -12.91 -7.33
CA PRO A 341 -16.50 -13.61 -7.86
C PRO A 341 -17.69 -13.15 -7.02
N ASP A 342 -18.71 -12.66 -7.70
CA ASP A 342 -19.82 -11.86 -7.19
C ASP A 342 -20.76 -12.65 -6.21
N ILE A 343 -20.23 -13.20 -5.11
CA ILE A 343 -20.99 -13.81 -4.00
C ILE A 343 -22.02 -12.80 -3.43
N PRO A 344 -21.72 -11.49 -3.31
CA PRO A 344 -22.70 -10.51 -2.88
C PRO A 344 -23.81 -10.25 -3.90
N ARG A 345 -23.65 -10.53 -5.21
CA ARG A 345 -24.79 -10.50 -6.15
C ARG A 345 -25.69 -11.71 -5.96
N ILE A 346 -25.14 -12.88 -5.64
CA ILE A 346 -25.97 -14.06 -5.34
C ILE A 346 -26.79 -13.80 -4.07
N ILE A 347 -26.15 -13.25 -3.03
CA ILE A 347 -26.85 -12.89 -1.79
C ILE A 347 -27.76 -11.67 -1.99
N ALA A 348 -27.39 -10.64 -2.75
CA ALA A 348 -28.25 -9.48 -3.01
C ALA A 348 -29.43 -9.80 -3.95
N VAL A 349 -29.30 -10.77 -4.86
CA VAL A 349 -30.42 -11.28 -5.66
C VAL A 349 -31.36 -12.16 -4.82
N LEU A 350 -30.82 -12.85 -3.81
CA LEU A 350 -31.61 -13.66 -2.85
C LEU A 350 -32.19 -12.84 -1.69
N ALA A 351 -31.59 -11.69 -1.34
CA ALA A 351 -31.92 -10.86 -0.18
C ALA A 351 -32.44 -9.46 -0.55
N ALA A 352 -32.85 -9.24 -1.80
CA ALA A 352 -33.43 -7.96 -2.23
C ALA A 352 -34.76 -7.70 -1.51
N GLN A 353 -34.71 -6.90 -0.44
CA GLN A 353 -35.80 -6.03 0.03
C GLN A 353 -35.46 -4.59 -0.37
N PRO A 354 -36.45 -3.77 -0.77
CA PRO A 354 -36.20 -2.44 -1.29
C PRO A 354 -35.92 -1.46 -0.16
N GLY A 355 -34.65 -1.08 0.00
CA GLY A 355 -34.26 0.06 0.82
C GLY A 355 -33.12 -0.25 1.77
N ASP A 356 -31.88 -0.09 1.29
CA ASP A 356 -30.82 0.57 2.06
C ASP A 356 -29.48 0.57 1.29
N THR A 357 -29.03 1.77 0.89
CA THR A 357 -27.68 2.33 1.13
C THR A 357 -27.47 3.56 0.22
N LEU A 358 -27.45 4.75 0.83
CA LEU A 358 -27.11 6.02 0.20
C LEU A 358 -25.61 6.04 -0.15
N ALA A 359 -25.28 5.70 -1.39
CA ALA A 359 -24.00 6.04 -2.00
C ALA A 359 -24.11 7.41 -2.68
N THR A 360 -23.09 8.25 -2.56
CA THR A 360 -22.99 9.53 -3.29
C THR A 360 -22.81 9.23 -4.78
N VAL A 361 -23.91 9.16 -5.53
CA VAL A 361 -23.89 8.93 -6.98
C VAL A 361 -23.58 10.25 -7.68
N GLY A 362 -22.47 10.29 -8.42
CA GLY A 362 -22.24 11.37 -9.38
C GLY A 362 -23.11 11.13 -10.61
N THR A 363 -24.17 11.91 -10.77
CA THR A 363 -24.98 11.90 -12.00
C THR A 363 -24.26 12.70 -13.08
N ALA A 364 -24.06 12.09 -14.25
CA ALA A 364 -23.58 12.80 -15.43
C ALA A 364 -24.50 13.98 -15.73
N LYS A 365 -23.95 15.18 -15.91
CA LYS A 365 -24.74 16.31 -16.39
C LYS A 365 -25.01 16.08 -17.88
N ALA A 366 -26.28 16.10 -18.28
CA ALA A 366 -26.63 16.16 -19.69
C ALA A 366 -26.17 17.52 -20.23
N ALA A 367 -25.24 17.51 -21.19
CA ALA A 367 -24.73 18.71 -21.82
C ALA A 367 -25.02 18.73 -23.34
N VAL A 368 -25.58 19.86 -23.74
CA VAL A 368 -25.96 20.51 -25.01
C VAL A 368 -25.32 20.03 -26.35
N SER A 369 -24.27 19.20 -26.35
CA SER A 369 -23.44 18.90 -27.53
C SER A 369 -23.26 17.41 -27.87
N GLY A 370 -24.07 16.51 -27.28
CA GLY A 370 -24.04 15.08 -27.61
C GLY A 370 -22.91 14.26 -26.97
N VAL A 371 -22.19 14.86 -26.01
CA VAL A 371 -21.13 14.21 -25.21
C VAL A 371 -21.52 14.28 -23.72
N GLN A 372 -21.34 13.18 -23.00
CA GLN A 372 -21.60 13.09 -21.57
C GLN A 372 -20.37 13.56 -20.79
N GLU A 373 -20.49 14.64 -20.02
CA GLU A 373 -19.39 15.14 -19.20
C GLU A 373 -19.51 14.61 -17.76
N ILE A 374 -18.43 14.00 -17.30
CA ILE A 374 -18.30 13.52 -15.92
C ILE A 374 -17.03 14.10 -15.29
N ALA A 375 -17.15 14.52 -14.03
CA ALA A 375 -16.07 15.11 -13.26
C ALA A 375 -15.74 14.23 -12.05
N MET A 376 -14.45 13.99 -11.84
CA MET A 376 -13.92 13.29 -10.68
C MET A 376 -12.76 14.09 -10.08
N THR A 377 -12.66 14.10 -8.77
CA THR A 377 -11.48 14.58 -8.05
C THR A 377 -10.70 13.37 -7.54
N GLN A 378 -9.41 13.34 -7.81
CA GLN A 378 -8.48 12.36 -7.26
C GLN A 378 -7.60 13.07 -6.23
N GLY A 379 -7.60 12.60 -4.98
CA GLY A 379 -6.78 13.14 -3.89
C GLY A 379 -6.22 12.05 -2.98
N PRO A 380 -5.72 12.41 -1.79
CA PRO A 380 -5.11 11.47 -0.85
C PRO A 380 -6.03 10.32 -0.43
N GLY A 381 -7.33 10.61 -0.33
CA GLY A 381 -8.38 9.64 0.01
C GLY A 381 -8.89 8.79 -1.16
N GLY A 382 -8.31 8.91 -2.36
CA GLY A 382 -8.72 8.15 -3.55
C GLY A 382 -9.58 8.96 -4.53
N TYR A 383 -10.64 8.34 -5.03
CA TYR A 383 -11.52 8.87 -6.08
C TYR A 383 -12.83 9.40 -5.51
N SER A 384 -13.21 10.64 -5.84
CA SER A 384 -14.48 11.22 -5.42
C SER A 384 -15.08 12.14 -6.48
N PRO A 385 -16.32 11.91 -6.94
CA PRO A 385 -17.10 10.69 -6.73
C PRO A 385 -16.45 9.47 -7.41
N ASN A 386 -16.69 8.27 -6.88
CA ASN A 386 -16.17 7.02 -7.45
C ASN A 386 -17.22 6.17 -8.16
N LYS A 387 -18.49 6.60 -8.18
CA LYS A 387 -19.59 5.94 -8.90
C LYS A 387 -20.28 6.92 -9.82
N PHE A 388 -20.48 6.49 -11.06
CA PHE A 388 -21.07 7.29 -12.12
C PHE A 388 -22.14 6.48 -12.85
N THR A 389 -23.13 7.16 -13.42
CA THR A 389 -24.11 6.54 -14.34
C THR A 389 -24.01 7.22 -15.69
N ILE A 390 -23.81 6.44 -16.76
CA ILE A 390 -23.58 6.91 -18.13
C ILE A 390 -24.41 6.08 -19.12
N GLN A 391 -24.68 6.62 -20.30
CA GLN A 391 -25.48 5.96 -21.35
C GLN A 391 -24.59 5.21 -22.35
N ALA A 392 -25.03 4.02 -22.77
CA ALA A 392 -24.41 3.26 -23.85
C ALA A 392 -24.51 4.02 -25.18
N GLY A 393 -23.46 3.97 -26.00
CA GLY A 393 -23.43 4.56 -27.34
C GLY A 393 -23.18 6.07 -27.41
N VAL A 394 -23.14 6.78 -26.27
CA VAL A 394 -22.87 8.23 -26.23
C VAL A 394 -21.46 8.49 -25.71
N PRO A 395 -20.61 9.26 -26.43
CA PRO A 395 -19.24 9.57 -26.01
C PRO A 395 -19.20 10.20 -24.61
N VAL A 396 -18.23 9.81 -23.79
CA VAL A 396 -18.01 10.29 -22.43
C VAL A 396 -16.70 11.07 -22.38
N ARG A 397 -16.76 12.31 -21.89
CA ARG A 397 -15.60 13.11 -21.52
C ARG A 397 -15.42 13.08 -20.01
N TRP A 398 -14.37 12.40 -19.57
CA TRP A 398 -14.03 12.25 -18.17
C TRP A 398 -12.94 13.22 -17.74
N THR A 399 -13.34 14.25 -16.99
CA THR A 399 -12.42 15.23 -16.42
C THR A 399 -12.04 14.82 -15.00
N ILE A 400 -10.76 14.56 -14.79
CA ILE A 400 -10.19 14.16 -13.51
C ILE A 400 -9.28 15.28 -12.99
N THR A 401 -9.68 15.91 -11.90
CA THR A 401 -8.85 16.88 -11.19
C THR A 401 -8.00 16.14 -10.16
N SER A 402 -6.71 15.99 -10.43
CA SER A 402 -5.75 15.43 -9.48
C SER A 402 -5.25 16.53 -8.54
N THR A 403 -5.55 16.41 -7.25
CA THR A 403 -5.08 17.31 -6.19
C THR A 403 -3.82 16.79 -5.52
N ASP A 404 -3.53 15.49 -5.67
CA ASP A 404 -2.34 14.88 -5.13
C ASP A 404 -1.89 13.74 -6.05
N VAL A 405 -0.77 13.94 -6.72
CA VAL A 405 -0.19 12.88 -7.54
C VAL A 405 0.40 11.80 -6.65
N ASN A 406 0.79 12.08 -5.40
CA ASN A 406 1.67 11.26 -4.56
C ASN A 406 1.07 9.97 -3.99
N THR A 407 -0.09 9.58 -4.49
CA THR A 407 -0.81 8.42 -4.04
C THR A 407 -0.93 7.42 -5.18
N CYS A 408 -1.14 6.14 -4.85
CA CYS A 408 -1.42 5.16 -5.88
C CYS A 408 -2.68 5.51 -6.70
N ALA A 409 -3.60 6.31 -6.13
CA ALA A 409 -4.80 6.80 -6.84
C ALA A 409 -4.46 7.62 -8.10
N ALA A 410 -3.28 8.25 -8.15
CA ALA A 410 -2.84 8.98 -9.33
C ALA A 410 -2.56 8.07 -10.53
N SER A 411 -2.27 6.78 -10.31
CA SER A 411 -2.24 5.81 -11.38
C SER A 411 -3.67 5.33 -11.63
N LEU A 412 -4.19 5.48 -12.84
CA LEU A 412 -5.57 5.14 -13.20
C LEU A 412 -5.60 4.04 -14.25
N VAL A 413 -6.35 2.98 -13.96
CA VAL A 413 -6.44 1.82 -14.84
C VAL A 413 -7.88 1.31 -14.97
N SER A 414 -8.31 1.06 -16.20
CA SER A 414 -9.58 0.43 -16.54
C SER A 414 -9.46 -0.38 -17.83
N GLN A 415 -9.62 -1.70 -17.73
CA GLN A 415 -9.46 -2.61 -18.88
C GLN A 415 -10.58 -2.47 -19.90
N GLN A 416 -11.82 -2.35 -19.43
CA GLN A 416 -13.01 -2.35 -20.29
C GLN A 416 -13.03 -1.16 -21.26
N ILE A 417 -12.29 -0.08 -20.94
CA ILE A 417 -12.14 1.11 -21.79
C ILE A 417 -10.68 1.31 -22.27
N GLY A 418 -9.77 0.38 -21.97
CA GLY A 418 -8.37 0.44 -22.43
C GLY A 418 -7.54 1.58 -21.84
N VAL A 419 -7.91 2.10 -20.67
CA VAL A 419 -7.22 3.23 -20.03
C VAL A 419 -6.17 2.72 -19.05
N ARG A 420 -4.91 3.14 -19.22
CA ARG A 420 -3.83 2.96 -18.24
C ARG A 420 -2.91 4.19 -18.29
N THR A 421 -3.11 5.13 -17.40
CA THR A 421 -2.35 6.39 -17.39
C THR A 421 -2.04 6.84 -15.97
N ASN A 422 -0.98 7.63 -15.82
CA ASN A 422 -0.72 8.37 -14.59
C ASN A 422 -1.28 9.79 -14.74
N LEU A 423 -2.01 10.23 -13.73
CA LEU A 423 -2.62 11.55 -13.65
C LEU A 423 -1.53 12.59 -13.33
N LYS A 424 -1.58 13.71 -14.03
CA LYS A 424 -0.76 14.91 -13.75
C LYS A 424 -1.50 15.80 -12.76
N LEU A 425 -0.77 16.58 -11.97
CA LEU A 425 -1.37 17.55 -11.06
C LEU A 425 -2.27 18.53 -11.84
N GLY A 426 -3.49 18.77 -11.36
CA GLY A 426 -4.49 19.56 -12.05
C GLY A 426 -5.44 18.73 -12.93
N LYS A 427 -5.93 19.30 -14.03
CA LYS A 427 -6.96 18.68 -14.87
C LYS A 427 -6.38 17.67 -15.86
N ASN A 428 -6.94 16.47 -15.87
CA ASN A 428 -6.67 15.41 -16.83
C ASN A 428 -7.98 15.08 -17.55
N VAL A 429 -7.96 14.90 -18.87
CA VAL A 429 -9.15 14.58 -19.65
C VAL A 429 -8.96 13.24 -20.35
N ILE A 430 -9.92 12.35 -20.18
CA ILE A 430 -9.95 11.02 -20.80
C ILE A 430 -11.28 10.90 -21.54
N GLU A 431 -11.24 10.56 -22.82
CA GLU A 431 -12.44 10.38 -23.64
C GLU A 431 -12.61 8.90 -24.01
N PHE A 432 -13.82 8.36 -23.84
CA PHE A 432 -14.14 6.99 -24.21
C PHE A 432 -15.62 6.86 -24.60
N THR A 433 -15.96 5.81 -25.35
CA THR A 433 -17.36 5.54 -25.72
C THR A 433 -17.77 4.15 -25.24
N PRO A 434 -18.73 4.03 -24.30
CA PRO A 434 -19.21 2.74 -23.82
C PRO A 434 -20.06 2.04 -24.90
N LYS A 435 -19.71 0.81 -25.28
CA LYS A 435 -20.35 0.07 -26.39
C LYS A 435 -21.60 -0.73 -26.00
N SER A 436 -21.73 -1.11 -24.73
CA SER A 436 -22.83 -1.96 -24.24
C SER A 436 -23.16 -1.63 -22.78
N ALA A 437 -24.41 -1.83 -22.37
CA ALA A 437 -24.79 -1.75 -20.96
C ALA A 437 -23.98 -2.72 -20.07
N GLY A 438 -23.76 -2.30 -18.83
CA GLY A 438 -22.96 -3.03 -17.86
C GLY A 438 -22.15 -2.13 -16.95
N ALA A 439 -21.49 -2.73 -15.95
CA ALA A 439 -20.60 -1.99 -15.07
C ALA A 439 -19.18 -1.93 -15.67
N ILE A 440 -18.67 -0.72 -15.90
CA ILE A 440 -17.28 -0.46 -16.25
C ILE A 440 -16.51 -0.12 -14.98
N ARG A 441 -15.58 -0.97 -14.55
CA ARG A 441 -14.78 -0.75 -13.34
C ARG A 441 -13.46 -0.04 -13.67
N PHE A 442 -13.03 0.84 -12.77
CA PHE A 442 -11.71 1.46 -12.80
C PHE A 442 -11.07 1.38 -11.42
N SER A 443 -9.76 1.32 -11.37
CA SER A 443 -9.00 1.27 -10.12
C SER A 443 -7.65 1.94 -10.28
N CYS A 444 -6.97 2.13 -9.16
CA CYS A 444 -5.55 2.39 -9.23
C CYS A 444 -4.74 1.15 -9.65
N SER A 445 -3.48 1.36 -10.03
CA SER A 445 -2.54 0.28 -10.36
C SER A 445 -2.30 -0.71 -9.21
N MET A 446 -2.61 -0.30 -7.98
CA MET A 446 -2.53 -1.13 -6.76
C MET A 446 -3.89 -1.70 -6.34
N GLY A 447 -5.01 -1.33 -6.96
CA GLY A 447 -6.33 -1.91 -6.63
C GLY A 447 -6.95 -1.44 -5.33
N MET A 448 -6.27 -0.55 -4.63
CA MET A 448 -6.66 -0.04 -3.33
C MET A 448 -7.85 0.93 -3.43
N PHE A 449 -7.80 1.82 -4.42
CA PHE A 449 -8.89 2.73 -4.76
C PHE A 449 -9.60 2.25 -6.00
N THR A 450 -10.93 2.19 -5.93
CA THR A 450 -11.78 1.66 -7.00
C THR A 450 -12.97 2.58 -7.25
N GLY A 451 -13.48 2.52 -8.47
CA GLY A 451 -14.72 3.15 -8.88
C GLY A 451 -15.38 2.42 -10.03
N SER A 452 -16.59 2.83 -10.38
CA SER A 452 -17.37 2.18 -11.42
C SER A 452 -18.30 3.14 -12.16
N PHE A 453 -18.40 2.96 -13.47
CA PHE A 453 -19.47 3.49 -14.29
C PHE A 453 -20.57 2.44 -14.45
N THR A 454 -21.81 2.83 -14.21
CA THR A 454 -23.00 2.04 -14.53
C THR A 454 -23.49 2.49 -15.89
N VAL A 455 -23.30 1.65 -16.91
CA VAL A 455 -23.76 1.93 -18.28
C VAL A 455 -25.18 1.43 -18.44
N VAL A 456 -26.10 2.33 -18.79
CA VAL A 456 -27.52 2.01 -19.06
C VAL A 456 -27.82 2.09 -20.57
N ASP A 457 -28.61 1.16 -21.08
CA ASP A 457 -29.11 1.21 -22.46
C ASP A 457 -30.20 2.29 -22.59
N GLY A 458 -30.14 3.07 -23.66
CA GLY A 458 -30.80 4.37 -23.77
C GLY A 458 -32.34 4.37 -23.71
N LYS A 459 -32.87 4.88 -22.59
CA LYS A 459 -33.77 6.06 -22.46
C LYS A 459 -34.11 6.11 -20.98
N VAL A 460 -33.45 6.98 -20.21
CA VAL A 460 -34.02 7.38 -18.93
C VAL A 460 -35.33 8.08 -19.29
N GLY A 461 -36.46 7.43 -19.01
CA GLY A 461 -37.77 8.04 -19.17
C GLY A 461 -37.75 9.40 -18.49
N ALA A 462 -38.17 10.42 -19.24
CA ALA A 462 -38.59 11.69 -18.66
C ALA A 462 -39.69 11.36 -17.63
N GLY A 463 -39.31 11.26 -16.36
CA GLY A 463 -40.20 10.66 -15.36
C GLY A 463 -39.51 10.27 -14.05
N ALA A 464 -38.49 11.01 -13.62
CA ALA A 464 -38.19 11.13 -12.20
C ALA A 464 -38.31 12.62 -11.89
N ALA A 465 -39.44 12.99 -11.31
CA ALA A 465 -39.72 14.35 -10.90
C ALA A 465 -38.53 14.90 -10.11
N VAL A 466 -38.04 16.05 -10.56
CA VAL A 466 -37.22 16.94 -9.78
C VAL A 466 -38.06 17.33 -8.56
N VAL A 467 -37.86 16.65 -7.43
CA VAL A 467 -38.23 17.22 -6.13
C VAL A 467 -37.19 18.29 -5.86
N THR A 468 -37.47 19.48 -6.39
CA THR A 468 -36.97 20.71 -5.82
C THR A 468 -37.75 20.92 -4.54
N THR A 469 -37.14 20.65 -3.39
CA THR A 469 -37.67 21.17 -2.12
C THR A 469 -37.17 22.60 -1.98
N PRO A 470 -38.03 23.63 -2.04
CA PRO A 470 -37.63 24.99 -1.73
C PRO A 470 -37.54 25.11 -0.21
N ASN A 471 -36.34 25.31 0.33
CA ASN A 471 -36.18 25.58 1.75
C ASN A 471 -36.43 27.07 2.00
N GLN A 472 -37.69 27.48 1.99
CA GLN A 472 -38.18 28.60 2.78
C GLN A 472 -38.84 28.00 4.02
N ALA A 473 -38.17 28.09 5.16
CA ALA A 473 -38.81 27.94 6.46
C ALA A 473 -38.55 29.23 7.23
N GLU A 474 -39.58 30.06 7.28
CA GLU A 474 -39.72 31.19 8.18
C GLU A 474 -39.53 30.73 9.63
N ALA A 475 -38.72 31.47 10.37
CA ALA A 475 -38.58 31.32 11.80
C ALA A 475 -39.76 32.00 12.52
N LYS A 476 -40.42 31.27 13.43
CA LYS A 476 -41.02 31.86 14.64
C LYS A 476 -40.92 30.92 15.84
N PRO A 477 -40.84 31.46 17.07
CA PRO A 477 -40.13 30.84 18.19
C PRO A 477 -41.04 30.03 19.11
N ALA A 478 -40.46 29.02 19.76
CA ALA A 478 -40.98 28.42 21.00
C ALA A 478 -39.76 28.26 21.93
N ALA A 479 -39.64 29.11 22.95
CA ALA A 479 -40.21 28.99 24.29
C ALA A 479 -39.33 28.09 25.20
N ALA A 480 -38.89 28.71 26.28
CA ALA A 480 -37.94 28.22 27.27
C ALA A 480 -38.46 27.02 28.08
N GLY A 481 -37.54 26.14 28.46
CA GLY A 481 -37.75 25.10 29.46
C GLY A 481 -36.42 24.73 30.12
N CYS A 482 -36.23 25.23 31.34
CA CYS A 482 -35.09 24.93 32.22
C CYS A 482 -35.13 23.50 32.78
N GLY A 483 -33.93 22.99 33.10
CA GLY A 483 -33.67 21.81 33.93
C GLY A 483 -32.63 20.92 33.24
N GLY A 484 -31.39 20.76 33.69
CA GLY A 484 -30.81 20.86 35.02
C GLY A 484 -30.15 19.51 35.31
N GLY A 485 -28.81 19.46 35.35
CA GLY A 485 -28.07 18.37 36.01
C GLY A 485 -27.03 17.62 35.17
N GLY A 486 -25.76 18.05 35.28
CA GLY A 486 -24.66 17.14 35.61
C GLY A 486 -23.79 16.55 34.50
N GLY A 487 -22.54 17.05 34.39
CA GLY A 487 -21.37 16.16 34.45
C GLY A 487 -20.57 15.88 33.18
N GLY A 488 -19.78 16.87 32.73
CA GLY A 488 -18.38 16.76 32.29
C GLY A 488 -17.89 15.60 31.40
N CYS A 489 -17.45 15.94 30.18
CA CYS A 489 -16.09 15.62 29.74
C CYS A 489 -15.67 16.60 28.61
N GLY A 490 -14.64 17.40 28.88
CA GLY A 490 -14.15 18.44 27.99
C GLY A 490 -13.24 17.93 26.87
N GLY A 491 -13.05 18.78 25.85
CA GLY A 491 -11.86 18.73 25.01
C GLY A 491 -12.05 18.68 23.49
N CYS A 492 -13.19 19.08 22.92
CA CYS A 492 -13.26 19.37 21.47
C CYS A 492 -12.84 20.82 21.20
N GLY A 493 -11.65 20.98 20.65
CA GLY A 493 -11.06 22.28 20.29
C GLY A 493 -11.84 23.00 19.19
N GLY A 494 -12.43 24.13 19.58
CA GLY A 494 -12.51 25.38 18.82
C GLY A 494 -12.94 25.34 17.35
N ALA A 495 -14.25 25.32 17.11
CA ALA A 495 -14.81 25.93 15.90
C ALA A 495 -14.61 27.46 16.01
N LYS A 496 -13.67 28.03 15.24
CA LYS A 496 -13.54 29.49 15.13
C LYS A 496 -14.72 30.05 14.33
N LYS A 497 -15.25 31.16 14.83
CA LYS A 497 -16.42 31.93 14.37
C LYS A 497 -16.36 32.21 12.85
N GLN A 498 -17.42 31.88 12.12
CA GLN A 498 -17.63 32.37 10.74
C GLN A 498 -17.72 33.90 10.77
N THR A 499 -16.84 34.59 10.05
CA THR A 499 -16.86 36.05 9.94
C THR A 499 -18.12 36.47 9.18
N ALA A 500 -18.86 37.46 9.70
CA ALA A 500 -20.06 37.99 9.04
C ALA A 500 -19.70 38.60 7.66
N PRO A 501 -20.53 38.43 6.63
CA PRO A 501 -20.29 39.02 5.32
C PRO A 501 -20.21 40.54 5.44
N THR A 502 -19.10 41.11 4.99
CA THR A 502 -18.82 42.54 5.05
C THR A 502 -18.57 43.04 3.63
N VAL A 503 -19.45 43.94 3.16
CA VAL A 503 -19.38 44.51 1.82
C VAL A 503 -18.27 45.55 1.76
N GLY A 504 -17.36 45.39 0.80
CA GLY A 504 -16.25 46.29 0.55
C GLY A 504 -16.54 47.28 -0.57
N GLU A 505 -15.98 48.49 -0.44
CA GLU A 505 -16.05 49.51 -1.49
C GLU A 505 -15.13 49.16 -2.66
N THR A 506 -15.63 49.31 -3.88
CA THR A 506 -14.84 49.22 -5.11
C THR A 506 -14.49 50.63 -5.59
N LYS A 507 -13.20 50.98 -5.56
CA LYS A 507 -12.73 52.31 -6.00
C LYS A 507 -12.18 52.22 -7.40
N THR A 508 -12.66 53.06 -8.32
CA THR A 508 -12.13 53.12 -9.69
C THR A 508 -11.02 54.17 -9.76
N GLN A 509 -9.81 53.78 -10.18
CA GLN A 509 -8.72 54.69 -10.49
C GLN A 509 -8.30 54.49 -11.95
N GLY A 510 -8.59 55.48 -12.80
CA GLY A 510 -8.41 55.33 -14.25
C GLY A 510 -9.34 54.25 -14.83
N GLU A 511 -8.78 53.32 -15.60
CA GLU A 511 -9.51 52.16 -16.15
C GLU A 511 -9.55 50.95 -15.21
N VAL A 512 -8.90 51.01 -14.04
CA VAL A 512 -8.73 49.87 -13.11
C VAL A 512 -9.64 50.00 -11.89
N GLN A 513 -10.32 48.90 -11.54
CA GLN A 513 -11.16 48.76 -10.35
C GLN A 513 -10.34 48.17 -9.20
N ILE A 514 -10.16 48.92 -8.12
CA ILE A 514 -9.34 48.52 -6.96
C ILE A 514 -10.25 48.03 -5.84
N LEU A 515 -9.98 46.81 -5.37
CA LEU A 515 -10.60 46.18 -4.20
C LEU A 515 -9.55 46.14 -3.08
N LYS A 516 -9.91 46.57 -1.87
CA LYS A 516 -9.00 46.53 -0.72
C LYS A 516 -9.59 45.69 0.41
N ALA A 517 -8.79 44.76 0.93
CA ALA A 517 -9.10 43.98 2.11
C ALA A 517 -7.89 43.85 3.03
N SER A 518 -8.14 43.37 4.24
CA SER A 518 -7.11 42.97 5.20
C SER A 518 -7.32 41.54 5.63
N TYR A 519 -6.24 40.80 5.87
CA TYR A 519 -6.27 39.41 6.34
C TYR A 519 -5.72 39.30 7.77
N SER A 520 -6.43 38.55 8.61
CA SER A 520 -5.90 37.98 9.86
C SER A 520 -6.40 36.54 10.08
N PRO A 521 -5.65 35.67 10.79
CA PRO A 521 -6.09 34.33 11.19
C PRO A 521 -7.37 34.28 12.03
N GLU A 522 -7.76 35.39 12.66
CA GLU A 522 -8.95 35.48 13.51
C GLU A 522 -10.18 35.96 12.74
N THR A 523 -10.01 36.94 11.85
CA THR A 523 -11.11 37.59 11.12
C THR A 523 -11.24 37.14 9.68
N ASP A 524 -10.28 36.37 9.17
CA ASP A 524 -10.15 36.08 7.74
C ASP A 524 -9.99 37.39 6.92
N ILE A 525 -10.24 37.34 5.60
CA ILE A 525 -10.23 38.45 4.66
C ILE A 525 -11.45 39.33 4.96
N VAL A 526 -11.22 40.61 5.26
CA VAL A 526 -12.30 41.60 5.52
C VAL A 526 -11.95 42.93 4.84
N PRO A 527 -12.87 43.54 4.07
CA PRO A 527 -14.16 43.00 3.63
C PRO A 527 -14.03 41.79 2.68
N ASN A 528 -15.07 40.97 2.60
CA ASN A 528 -15.09 39.70 1.84
C ASN A 528 -16.14 39.65 0.71
N GLU A 529 -16.95 40.69 0.52
CA GLU A 529 -17.87 40.79 -0.61
C GLU A 529 -17.61 42.07 -1.42
N PHE A 530 -17.47 41.94 -2.75
CA PHE A 530 -17.20 43.07 -3.64
C PHE A 530 -18.07 43.04 -4.90
N SER A 531 -18.26 44.18 -5.55
CA SER A 531 -18.99 44.30 -6.82
C SER A 531 -18.15 45.05 -7.87
N VAL A 532 -17.89 44.42 -9.01
CA VAL A 532 -17.03 44.96 -10.08
C VAL A 532 -17.73 44.89 -11.44
N LYS A 533 -17.38 45.79 -12.36
CA LYS A 533 -17.90 45.80 -13.74
C LYS A 533 -17.21 44.78 -14.63
N VAL A 534 -17.98 44.11 -15.48
CA VAL A 534 -17.45 43.22 -16.52
C VAL A 534 -16.55 43.97 -17.51
N GLY A 535 -15.47 43.34 -17.96
CA GLY A 535 -14.58 43.85 -19.01
C GLY A 535 -13.57 44.92 -18.58
N GLN A 536 -13.58 45.36 -17.32
CA GLN A 536 -12.59 46.31 -16.78
C GLN A 536 -11.57 45.59 -15.89
N PRO A 537 -10.27 45.93 -15.97
CA PRO A 537 -9.25 45.33 -15.11
C PRO A 537 -9.54 45.57 -13.62
N VAL A 538 -9.38 44.52 -12.82
CA VAL A 538 -9.59 44.53 -11.38
C VAL A 538 -8.27 44.22 -10.69
N ARG A 539 -7.94 45.00 -9.67
CA ARG A 539 -6.78 44.80 -8.81
C ARG A 539 -7.25 44.62 -7.37
N PHE A 540 -7.08 43.41 -6.84
CA PHE A 540 -7.50 43.04 -5.50
C PHE A 540 -6.31 43.01 -4.55
N GLU A 541 -6.23 44.00 -3.68
CA GLU A 541 -5.15 44.20 -2.71
C GLU A 541 -5.60 43.70 -1.33
N ILE A 542 -4.82 42.78 -0.76
CA ILE A 542 -5.10 42.20 0.55
C ILE A 542 -3.87 42.39 1.44
N GLU A 543 -4.00 43.25 2.44
CA GLU A 543 -2.93 43.50 3.41
C GLU A 543 -2.94 42.42 4.50
N ALA A 544 -1.86 41.65 4.63
CA ALA A 544 -1.73 40.63 5.65
C ALA A 544 -1.23 41.23 6.97
N LYS A 545 -2.11 41.32 7.98
CA LYS A 545 -1.74 41.79 9.33
C LYS A 545 -0.91 40.76 10.10
N GLU A 546 -1.04 39.48 9.74
CA GLU A 546 -0.30 38.36 10.32
C GLU A 546 0.03 37.29 9.25
N ASN A 547 0.90 36.33 9.61
CA ASN A 547 1.31 35.27 8.70
C ASN A 547 0.16 34.28 8.42
N GLY A 548 0.05 33.86 7.17
CA GLY A 548 -0.83 32.79 6.75
C GLY A 548 -0.39 31.42 7.27
N SER A 549 -1.33 30.58 7.71
CA SER A 549 -1.09 29.17 8.02
C SER A 549 -2.28 28.29 7.63
N GLY A 550 -2.02 27.06 7.21
CA GLY A 550 -3.06 26.14 6.71
C GLY A 550 -3.79 26.66 5.47
N CYS A 551 -5.04 26.21 5.23
CA CYS A 551 -5.88 26.74 4.15
C CYS A 551 -6.03 28.27 4.23
N MET A 552 -6.14 28.84 5.43
CA MET A 552 -6.33 30.28 5.64
C MET A 552 -5.12 31.11 5.18
N GLY A 553 -3.96 30.50 4.95
CA GLY A 553 -2.75 31.20 4.53
C GLY A 553 -2.64 31.55 3.05
N SER A 554 -3.64 31.25 2.22
CA SER A 554 -3.60 31.51 0.78
C SER A 554 -4.92 32.05 0.22
N VAL A 555 -4.86 32.81 -0.86
CA VAL A 555 -6.03 33.38 -1.54
C VAL A 555 -5.95 33.20 -3.05
N THR A 556 -7.08 32.88 -3.65
CA THR A 556 -7.26 32.78 -5.10
C THR A 556 -8.73 32.98 -5.46
N VAL A 557 -8.99 33.37 -6.71
CA VAL A 557 -10.35 33.45 -7.28
C VAL A 557 -10.36 32.55 -8.52
N PRO A 558 -10.56 31.22 -8.37
CA PRO A 558 -10.18 30.20 -9.37
C PRO A 558 -10.83 30.36 -10.75
N GLN A 559 -11.95 31.07 -10.80
CA GLN A 559 -12.73 31.34 -12.01
C GLN A 559 -12.32 32.65 -12.71
N LEU A 560 -11.58 33.53 -12.03
CA LEU A 560 -11.10 34.81 -12.57
C LEU A 560 -9.57 34.87 -12.73
N THR A 561 -8.82 34.13 -11.91
CA THR A 561 -7.34 34.02 -11.98
C THR A 561 -6.87 32.63 -11.55
N GLN A 562 -5.75 32.17 -12.11
CA GLN A 562 -5.09 30.92 -11.73
C GLN A 562 -4.01 31.13 -10.65
N GLU A 563 -3.75 32.38 -10.27
CA GLU A 563 -2.75 32.71 -9.25
C GLU A 563 -3.24 32.33 -7.86
N ILE A 564 -2.37 31.66 -7.11
CA ILE A 564 -2.55 31.31 -5.71
C ILE A 564 -1.45 32.01 -4.95
N LEU A 565 -1.82 32.98 -4.12
CA LEU A 565 -0.87 33.80 -3.38
C LEU A 565 -1.02 33.55 -1.88
N GLY A 566 0.13 33.50 -1.19
CA GLY A 566 0.20 33.29 0.26
C GLY A 566 0.26 34.61 1.03
N PHE A 567 -0.18 34.60 2.29
CA PHE A 567 -0.12 35.77 3.17
C PHE A 567 1.16 35.80 4.03
N THR A 568 1.93 36.87 3.89
CA THR A 568 3.11 37.16 4.71
C THR A 568 2.87 38.44 5.51
N LYS A 569 3.11 38.42 6.83
CA LYS A 569 2.87 39.56 7.73
C LYS A 569 3.54 40.84 7.21
N GLY A 570 2.75 41.92 7.11
CA GLY A 570 3.21 43.24 6.68
C GLY A 570 3.35 43.40 5.16
N GLN A 571 2.98 42.39 4.36
CA GLN A 571 2.97 42.47 2.91
C GLN A 571 1.54 42.56 2.35
N THR A 572 1.37 43.35 1.30
CA THR A 572 0.14 43.42 0.52
C THR A 572 0.21 42.42 -0.62
N THR A 573 -0.68 41.44 -0.58
CA THR A 573 -0.88 40.47 -1.67
C THR A 573 -1.78 41.09 -2.72
N VAL A 574 -1.41 41.04 -3.99
CA VAL A 574 -2.16 41.68 -5.08
C VAL A 574 -2.55 40.63 -6.11
N LEU A 575 -3.85 40.48 -6.36
CA LEU A 575 -4.41 39.65 -7.42
C LEU A 575 -4.94 40.55 -8.54
N GLU A 576 -4.43 40.40 -9.75
CA GLU A 576 -4.90 41.15 -10.92
C GLU A 576 -5.67 40.22 -11.88
N PHE A 577 -6.86 40.64 -12.31
CA PHE A 577 -7.69 39.87 -13.23
C PHE A 577 -8.65 40.77 -14.03
N ILE A 578 -9.12 40.26 -15.18
CA ILE A 578 -10.13 40.94 -16.00
C ILE A 578 -11.36 40.02 -16.12
N PRO A 579 -12.48 40.34 -15.46
CA PRO A 579 -13.67 39.50 -15.50
C PRO A 579 -14.35 39.60 -16.87
N LYS A 580 -14.46 38.46 -17.57
CA LYS A 580 -15.02 38.39 -18.94
C LYS A 580 -16.52 38.12 -18.99
N THR A 581 -17.09 37.55 -17.92
CA THR A 581 -18.48 37.12 -17.85
C THR A 581 -19.13 37.65 -16.56
N LYS A 582 -20.41 38.01 -16.63
CA LYS A 582 -21.20 38.39 -15.44
C LYS A 582 -21.47 37.16 -14.57
N GLY A 583 -21.54 37.35 -13.27
CA GLY A 583 -21.79 36.26 -12.32
C GLY A 583 -21.13 36.46 -10.97
N GLU A 584 -21.40 35.54 -10.05
CA GLU A 584 -20.75 35.49 -8.73
C GLU A 584 -19.53 34.57 -8.78
N TYR A 585 -18.40 35.08 -8.30
CA TYR A 585 -17.13 34.37 -8.26
C TYR A 585 -16.64 34.25 -6.83
N LEU A 586 -16.29 33.04 -6.40
CA LEU A 586 -15.88 32.80 -5.01
C LEU A 586 -14.39 33.16 -4.81
N ILE A 587 -14.12 33.92 -3.75
CA ILE A 587 -12.79 34.07 -3.17
C ILE A 587 -12.55 32.81 -2.34
N THR A 588 -11.46 32.08 -2.60
CA THR A 588 -11.18 30.79 -1.95
C THR A 588 -9.72 30.71 -1.50
N CYS A 589 -9.41 29.76 -0.61
CA CYS A 589 -8.02 29.35 -0.40
C CYS A 589 -7.54 28.34 -1.46
N ALA A 590 -6.24 28.00 -1.44
CA ALA A 590 -5.67 26.95 -2.30
C ALA A 590 -6.37 25.57 -2.16
N MET A 591 -7.03 25.31 -1.02
CA MET A 591 -7.80 24.08 -0.77
C MET A 591 -9.28 24.18 -1.20
N GLY A 592 -9.70 25.29 -1.81
CA GLY A 592 -11.06 25.48 -2.34
C GLY A 592 -12.13 25.83 -1.30
N VAL A 593 -11.75 26.17 -0.07
CA VAL A 593 -12.70 26.64 0.95
C VAL A 593 -13.14 28.08 0.61
N PRO A 594 -14.46 28.37 0.50
CA PRO A 594 -14.97 29.72 0.24
C PRO A 594 -14.69 30.67 1.41
N ARG A 595 -14.20 31.86 1.09
CA ARG A 595 -13.79 32.92 2.04
C ARG A 595 -14.45 34.27 1.76
N GLY A 596 -15.12 34.40 0.61
CA GLY A 596 -15.79 35.62 0.16
C GLY A 596 -16.32 35.48 -1.26
N LYS A 597 -16.86 36.56 -1.82
CA LYS A 597 -17.35 36.58 -3.20
C LYS A 597 -17.13 37.92 -3.90
N ILE A 598 -16.97 37.86 -5.21
CA ILE A 598 -16.90 39.01 -6.11
C ILE A 598 -18.05 38.88 -7.10
N THR A 599 -18.95 39.85 -7.08
CA THR A 599 -20.08 39.93 -8.00
C THR A 599 -19.68 40.76 -9.21
N VAL A 600 -19.68 40.16 -10.39
CA VAL A 600 -19.40 40.88 -11.63
C VAL A 600 -20.72 41.32 -12.26
N ILE A 601 -20.93 42.64 -12.34
CA ILE A 601 -22.15 43.29 -12.86
C ILE A 601 -22.01 43.83 -14.28
#